data_AF-A0A132GSB5-F1
#
_entry.id   AF-A0A132GSB5-F1
#
_cell.length_a   1.000
_cell.length_b   1.000
_cell.length_c   1.000
_cell.angle_alpha   90.00
_cell.angle_beta   90.00
_cell.angle_gamma   90.00
#
_symmetry.space_group_name_H-M   'P 1'
#
loop_
_entity.id
_entity.type
_entity.pdbx_description
1 polymer ?
#
loop_
_entity_poly.entity_id
_entity_poly.type
_entity_poly.pdbx_seq_one_letter_code
_entity_poly.pdbx_strand_id
1 'polypeptide(L)'
;MNHPAHKTEGASRTKNMRFPPFVFTGKEKDPETGFLYYGARYHWPEVWSGWLSPDPMMDVYPGISPYNYCNWNPVIFVDPDGRDTVYVSRNGTEHKRLPGGNSTFINVNNNWQEVPMPGIISERTQTHENTTGDEYQRYDHLIAAATGYFNADKNAGELQLYTDGNRKIPLSETEKIPELNPTLVKAIAMQESHCGRKTSDILQANNKGDWSAFKSKYGFNNGENTSVWQSLTGGIRILASKGYKGGVSDNGTFSFQGWKSATKAYNGGGNKGYVENVYIMYHNAVVK
;
A
#
# COMPACT_ATOMS: atom_id res chain seq x y z
N MET A 1 -9.76 62.11 54.49
CA MET A 1 -10.64 62.09 53.30
C MET A 1 -9.91 62.77 52.16
N ASN A 2 -9.40 61.98 51.22
CA ASN A 2 -9.03 62.35 49.86
C ASN A 2 -8.70 61.04 49.14
N HIS A 3 -9.70 60.52 48.41
CA HIS A 3 -9.55 59.36 47.53
C HIS A 3 -8.98 59.85 46.19
N PRO A 4 -7.81 59.37 45.74
CA PRO A 4 -7.38 59.56 44.36
C PRO A 4 -8.08 58.52 43.46
N ALA A 5 -8.69 59.00 42.39
CA ALA A 5 -9.30 58.19 41.34
C ALA A 5 -8.22 57.36 40.61
N HIS A 6 -8.28 56.04 40.74
CA HIS A 6 -7.52 55.14 39.89
C HIS A 6 -8.17 55.10 38.50
N LYS A 7 -7.46 55.66 37.51
CA LYS A 7 -7.75 55.43 36.09
C LYS A 7 -7.60 53.93 35.80
N THR A 8 -8.68 53.30 35.37
CA THR A 8 -8.68 52.00 34.71
C THR A 8 -8.09 52.14 33.31
N GLU A 9 -6.82 51.79 33.14
CA GLU A 9 -6.29 51.47 31.81
C GLU A 9 -6.52 49.98 31.55
N GLY A 10 -7.57 49.70 30.78
CA GLY A 10 -7.82 48.39 30.21
C GLY A 10 -6.71 48.08 29.21
N ALA A 11 -5.71 47.32 29.64
CA ALA A 11 -4.82 46.63 28.72
C ALA A 11 -5.64 45.55 27.99
N SER A 12 -6.16 45.90 26.81
CA SER A 12 -6.63 44.92 25.83
C SER A 12 -5.44 44.04 25.44
N ARG A 13 -5.24 42.95 26.17
CA ARG A 13 -4.43 41.83 25.71
C ARG A 13 -5.28 41.06 24.71
N THR A 14 -5.36 41.54 23.47
CA THR A 14 -5.51 40.65 22.33
C THR A 14 -4.19 39.88 22.20
N LYS A 15 -3.99 38.91 23.11
CA LYS A 15 -3.10 37.79 22.81
C LYS A 15 -3.70 37.18 21.55
N ASN A 16 -3.04 37.35 20.42
CA ASN A 16 -3.19 36.47 19.27
C ASN A 16 -2.99 35.06 19.80
N MET A 17 -4.09 34.41 20.18
CA MET A 17 -4.11 33.07 20.71
C MET A 17 -3.92 32.19 19.48
N ARG A 18 -2.66 32.06 19.07
CA ARG A 18 -2.26 31.04 18.13
C ARG A 18 -2.53 29.73 18.85
N PHE A 19 -3.68 29.13 18.57
CA PHE A 19 -3.98 27.78 19.02
C PHE A 19 -2.78 26.90 18.64
N PRO A 20 -2.32 26.00 19.53
CA PRO A 20 -1.26 25.08 19.14
C PRO A 20 -1.72 24.35 17.87
N PRO A 21 -0.87 24.27 16.82
CA PRO A 21 -1.27 23.69 15.54
C PRO A 21 -1.73 22.24 15.70
N PHE A 22 -1.32 21.56 16.77
CA PHE A 22 -1.70 20.20 17.12
C PHE A 22 -2.38 20.18 18.48
N VAL A 23 -3.51 19.49 18.59
CA VAL A 23 -4.26 19.33 19.85
C VAL A 23 -4.59 17.84 20.11
N PHE A 24 -5.83 17.50 20.49
CA PHE A 24 -6.31 16.14 20.66
C PHE A 24 -5.89 15.24 19.47
N THR A 25 -5.34 14.06 19.77
CA THR A 25 -4.74 13.05 18.85
C THR A 25 -3.59 13.51 17.93
N GLY A 26 -3.05 14.72 18.11
CA GLY A 26 -1.89 15.19 17.34
C GLY A 26 -2.20 15.62 15.90
N LYS A 27 -3.47 15.87 15.57
CA LYS A 27 -3.90 16.37 14.25
C LYS A 27 -3.92 17.89 14.15
N GLU A 28 -3.76 18.39 12.92
CA GLU A 28 -3.76 19.81 12.62
C GLU A 28 -5.15 20.40 12.87
N LYS A 29 -5.19 21.45 13.68
CA LYS A 29 -6.41 22.21 13.94
C LYS A 29 -6.49 23.36 12.96
N ASP A 30 -7.53 23.37 12.13
CA ASP A 30 -7.81 24.49 11.24
C ASP A 30 -8.08 25.77 12.07
N PRO A 31 -7.29 26.84 11.89
CA PRO A 31 -7.42 28.06 12.66
C PRO A 31 -8.69 28.88 12.37
N GLU A 32 -9.35 28.67 11.23
CA GLU A 32 -10.57 29.42 10.87
C GLU A 32 -11.85 28.77 11.41
N THR A 33 -11.89 27.43 11.45
CA THR A 33 -13.09 26.66 11.84
C THR A 33 -12.98 25.98 13.20
N GLY A 34 -11.76 25.76 13.70
CA GLY A 34 -11.50 25.01 14.93
C GLY A 34 -11.61 23.49 14.79
N PHE A 35 -11.82 22.97 13.58
CA PHE A 35 -11.94 21.54 13.30
C PHE A 35 -10.57 20.85 13.16
N LEU A 36 -10.54 19.54 13.42
CA LEU A 36 -9.36 18.71 13.19
C LEU A 36 -9.40 18.07 11.81
N TYR A 37 -8.33 18.23 11.06
CA TYR A 37 -8.19 17.63 9.74
C TYR A 37 -7.50 16.26 9.81
N TYR A 38 -8.20 15.24 9.33
CA TYR A 38 -7.73 13.84 9.30
C TYR A 38 -7.44 13.33 7.88
N GLY A 39 -7.27 14.23 6.90
CA GLY A 39 -7.06 13.86 5.49
C GLY A 39 -8.39 13.62 4.78
N ALA A 40 -9.08 12.52 5.11
CA ALA A 40 -10.33 12.15 4.44
C ALA A 40 -11.56 12.92 4.95
N ARG A 41 -11.54 13.39 6.20
CA ARG A 41 -12.69 14.03 6.88
C ARG A 41 -12.24 15.10 7.88
N TYR A 42 -13.17 16.00 8.21
CA TYR A 42 -13.06 16.94 9.33
C TYR A 42 -13.81 16.41 10.55
N HIS A 43 -13.20 16.54 11.73
CA HIS A 43 -13.77 16.13 13.01
C HIS A 43 -13.94 17.35 13.94
N TRP A 44 -15.06 17.42 14.68
CA TRP A 44 -15.36 18.55 15.58
C TRP A 44 -15.36 18.15 17.06
N PRO A 45 -14.18 17.91 17.66
CA PRO A 45 -14.08 17.33 19.01
C PRO A 45 -14.69 18.19 20.13
N GLU A 46 -14.88 19.49 19.91
CA GLU A 46 -15.32 20.45 20.92
C GLU A 46 -16.84 20.47 21.13
N VAL A 47 -17.62 20.02 20.13
CA VAL A 47 -19.09 20.04 20.17
C VAL A 47 -19.70 18.65 19.97
N TRP A 48 -19.04 17.77 19.20
CA TRP A 48 -19.58 16.45 18.87
C TRP A 48 -18.49 15.43 18.57
N SER A 49 -18.53 14.25 19.19
CA SER A 49 -17.56 13.16 18.97
C SER A 49 -17.84 12.39 17.67
N GLY A 50 -18.02 13.10 16.56
CA GLY A 50 -18.38 12.51 15.27
C GLY A 50 -17.86 13.31 14.09
N TRP A 51 -17.90 12.69 12.91
CA TRP A 51 -17.50 13.30 11.65
C TRP A 51 -18.50 14.38 11.23
N LEU A 52 -18.01 15.44 10.56
CA LEU A 52 -18.85 16.51 10.02
C LEU A 52 -19.51 16.16 8.68
N SER A 53 -18.98 15.15 8.00
CA SER A 53 -19.55 14.56 6.79
C SER A 53 -19.90 13.09 7.04
N PRO A 54 -20.91 12.54 6.33
CA PRO A 54 -21.18 11.10 6.38
C PRO A 54 -19.92 10.32 5.97
N ASP A 55 -19.71 9.18 6.63
CA ASP A 55 -18.74 8.20 6.21
C ASP A 55 -19.00 7.82 4.74
N PRO A 56 -18.00 7.92 3.84
CA PRO A 56 -18.15 7.49 2.45
C PRO A 56 -18.57 6.03 2.28
N MET A 57 -18.46 5.21 3.33
CA MET A 57 -18.87 3.81 3.39
C MET A 57 -20.12 3.57 4.25
N MET A 58 -20.95 4.59 4.47
CA MET A 58 -22.16 4.51 5.30
C MET A 58 -23.10 3.35 4.98
N ASP A 59 -23.18 2.93 3.72
CA ASP A 59 -24.05 1.84 3.26
C ASP A 59 -23.60 0.44 3.74
N VAL A 60 -22.38 0.30 4.24
CA VAL A 60 -21.81 -0.97 4.71
C VAL A 60 -22.16 -1.26 6.17
N TYR A 61 -22.54 -0.23 6.95
CA TYR A 61 -22.80 -0.35 8.39
C TYR A 61 -24.20 0.16 8.77
N PRO A 62 -25.29 -0.55 8.40
CA PRO A 62 -26.68 -0.08 8.62
C PRO A 62 -27.11 0.03 10.10
N GLY A 63 -26.21 -0.20 11.06
CA GLY A 63 -26.44 -0.06 12.51
C GLY A 63 -25.52 0.93 13.22
N ILE A 64 -24.61 1.59 12.50
CA ILE A 64 -23.68 2.57 13.06
C ILE A 64 -23.98 3.92 12.39
N SER A 65 -24.08 4.99 13.18
CA SER A 65 -24.29 6.32 12.61
C SER A 65 -23.16 6.64 11.63
N PRO A 66 -23.46 7.13 10.41
CA PRO A 66 -22.43 7.49 9.42
C PRO A 66 -21.55 8.66 9.88
N TYR A 67 -21.88 9.28 11.00
CA TYR A 67 -21.10 10.35 11.62
C TYR A 67 -20.28 9.86 12.81
N ASN A 68 -20.15 8.56 13.04
CA ASN A 68 -19.49 8.03 14.23
C ASN A 68 -17.95 8.13 14.15
N TYR A 69 -17.32 8.76 15.15
CA TYR A 69 -15.88 8.73 15.38
C TYR A 69 -15.52 7.65 16.41
N CYS A 70 -14.61 6.74 16.07
CA CYS A 70 -14.08 5.69 16.96
C CYS A 70 -15.14 4.75 17.58
N ASN A 71 -16.22 4.46 16.84
CA ASN A 71 -17.36 3.66 17.33
C ASN A 71 -17.92 4.14 18.69
N TRP A 72 -18.00 5.46 18.89
CA TRP A 72 -18.39 6.12 20.15
C TRP A 72 -17.47 5.84 21.36
N ASN A 73 -16.27 5.30 21.16
CA ASN A 73 -15.31 5.04 22.24
C ASN A 73 -13.91 5.61 21.95
N PRO A 74 -13.76 6.95 21.96
CA PRO A 74 -12.49 7.64 21.70
C PRO A 74 -11.50 7.60 22.88
N VAL A 75 -11.84 6.91 23.97
CA VAL A 75 -10.96 6.71 25.14
C VAL A 75 -10.07 5.50 24.95
N ILE A 76 -10.56 4.47 24.24
CA ILE A 76 -9.83 3.23 23.94
C ILE A 76 -9.26 3.24 22.52
N PHE A 77 -9.98 3.86 21.57
CA PHE A 77 -9.59 3.90 20.16
C PHE A 77 -9.12 5.30 19.76
N VAL A 78 -7.95 5.37 19.13
CA VAL A 78 -7.44 6.56 18.44
C VAL A 78 -7.35 6.18 16.98
N ASP A 79 -8.10 6.88 16.11
CA ASP A 79 -8.05 6.71 14.66
C ASP A 79 -6.94 7.62 14.09
N PRO A 80 -5.73 7.12 13.79
CA PRO A 80 -4.57 7.96 13.48
C PRO A 80 -4.54 8.37 12.00
N ASP A 81 -5.24 7.67 11.10
CA ASP A 81 -5.18 7.88 9.65
C ASP A 81 -6.39 7.33 8.85
N GLY A 82 -7.42 6.78 9.50
CA GLY A 82 -8.63 6.25 8.85
C GLY A 82 -8.47 4.88 8.19
N ARG A 83 -7.47 4.07 8.58
CA ARG A 83 -7.16 2.78 7.91
C ARG A 83 -7.80 1.56 8.57
N ASP A 84 -7.98 0.50 7.77
CA ASP A 84 -8.67 -0.73 8.14
C ASP A 84 -7.76 -1.96 8.21
N THR A 85 -8.12 -2.94 9.03
CA THR A 85 -7.65 -4.32 8.90
C THR A 85 -8.45 -5.05 7.82
N VAL A 86 -7.75 -5.63 6.84
CA VAL A 86 -8.38 -6.25 5.66
C VAL A 86 -8.04 -7.74 5.56
N TYR A 87 -9.06 -8.57 5.36
CA TYR A 87 -8.93 -10.01 5.13
C TYR A 87 -9.13 -10.27 3.64
N VAL A 88 -8.09 -10.76 2.95
CA VAL A 88 -8.10 -10.97 1.50
C VAL A 88 -8.07 -12.46 1.20
N SER A 89 -9.00 -12.90 0.34
CA SER A 89 -9.09 -14.28 -0.13
C SER A 89 -8.14 -14.54 -1.31
N ARG A 90 -7.88 -15.81 -1.63
CA ARG A 90 -6.88 -16.18 -2.65
C ARG A 90 -7.23 -15.76 -4.09
N ASN A 91 -8.50 -15.51 -4.35
CA ASN A 91 -9.01 -14.93 -5.59
C ASN A 91 -8.96 -13.38 -5.63
N GLY A 92 -8.44 -12.74 -4.58
CA GLY A 92 -8.31 -11.29 -4.48
C GLY A 92 -9.54 -10.57 -3.93
N THR A 93 -10.59 -11.29 -3.54
CA THR A 93 -11.77 -10.67 -2.95
C THR A 93 -11.57 -10.38 -1.48
N GLU A 94 -12.02 -9.21 -1.05
CA GLU A 94 -12.10 -8.87 0.37
C GLU A 94 -13.16 -9.74 1.05
N HIS A 95 -12.74 -10.51 2.06
CA HIS A 95 -13.62 -11.31 2.89
C HIS A 95 -14.24 -10.49 4.01
N LYS A 96 -13.45 -9.58 4.60
CA LYS A 96 -13.82 -8.76 5.75
C LYS A 96 -12.92 -7.54 5.85
N ARG A 97 -13.48 -6.42 6.32
CA ARG A 97 -12.77 -5.19 6.67
C ARG A 97 -13.23 -4.72 8.04
N LEU A 98 -12.26 -4.31 8.87
CA LEU A 98 -12.48 -3.82 10.22
C LEU A 98 -11.84 -2.44 10.36
N PRO A 99 -12.56 -1.42 10.82
CA PRO A 99 -12.00 -0.08 10.96
C PRO A 99 -10.98 0.01 12.10
N GLY A 100 -10.01 0.93 11.95
CA GLY A 100 -9.04 1.28 12.99
C GLY A 100 -7.83 0.35 13.07
N GLY A 101 -7.41 -0.25 11.95
CA GLY A 101 -6.24 -1.14 11.88
C GLY A 101 -5.36 -0.87 10.66
N ASN A 102 -4.15 -1.42 10.63
CA ASN A 102 -3.21 -1.29 9.51
C ASN A 102 -2.56 -2.63 9.19
N SER A 103 -3.38 -3.67 9.06
CA SER A 103 -2.95 -5.05 8.87
C SER A 103 -3.69 -5.68 7.71
N THR A 104 -3.02 -6.61 7.02
CA THR A 104 -3.66 -7.47 6.04
C THR A 104 -3.53 -8.91 6.49
N PHE A 105 -4.61 -9.67 6.36
CA PHE A 105 -4.64 -11.10 6.61
C PHE A 105 -4.93 -11.85 5.32
N ILE A 106 -4.23 -12.96 5.11
CA ILE A 106 -4.52 -13.91 4.02
C ILE A 106 -4.97 -15.24 4.60
N ASN A 107 -5.85 -15.94 3.88
CA ASN A 107 -6.26 -17.29 4.25
C ASN A 107 -5.34 -18.33 3.59
N VAL A 108 -4.55 -19.03 4.38
CA VAL A 108 -3.69 -20.14 3.96
C VAL A 108 -4.12 -21.38 4.73
N ASN A 109 -4.50 -22.45 4.02
CA ASN A 109 -4.95 -23.71 4.63
C ASN A 109 -6.08 -23.52 5.66
N ASN A 110 -7.08 -22.70 5.32
CA ASN A 110 -8.20 -22.33 6.20
C ASN A 110 -7.81 -21.56 7.47
N ASN A 111 -6.58 -21.04 7.56
CA ASN A 111 -6.12 -20.22 8.66
C ASN A 111 -5.80 -18.79 8.18
N TRP A 112 -6.26 -17.79 8.93
CA TRP A 112 -5.97 -16.39 8.67
C TRP A 112 -4.63 -16.00 9.28
N GLN A 113 -3.71 -15.54 8.43
CA GLN A 113 -2.35 -15.18 8.82
C GLN A 113 -2.09 -13.73 8.44
N GLU A 114 -1.55 -12.96 9.38
CA GLU A 114 -1.13 -11.59 9.11
C GLU A 114 0.06 -11.58 8.16
N VAL A 115 0.06 -10.66 7.21
CA VAL A 115 1.15 -10.47 6.25
C VAL A 115 1.71 -9.05 6.37
N PRO A 116 3.03 -8.87 6.12
CA PRO A 116 3.63 -7.54 6.20
C PRO A 116 2.94 -6.55 5.26
N MET A 117 2.71 -5.34 5.76
CA MET A 117 2.23 -4.23 4.94
C MET A 117 3.39 -3.58 4.18
N PRO A 118 3.17 -3.08 2.94
CA PRO A 118 4.18 -2.28 2.27
C PRO A 118 4.37 -0.94 3.00
N GLY A 119 5.61 -0.48 3.06
CA GLY A 119 5.92 0.85 3.58
C GLY A 119 5.30 1.99 2.77
N ILE A 120 5.25 3.17 3.36
CA ILE A 120 4.87 4.41 2.67
C ILE A 120 6.09 4.90 1.88
N ILE A 121 5.96 4.94 0.56
CA ILE A 121 6.89 5.64 -0.31
C ILE A 121 6.42 7.10 -0.33
N SER A 122 7.23 8.01 0.19
CA SER A 122 6.87 9.41 0.32
C SER A 122 7.12 10.20 -0.97
N GLU A 123 8.09 9.76 -1.78
CA GLU A 123 8.52 10.47 -2.98
C GLU A 123 8.89 9.49 -4.09
N ARG A 124 8.48 9.83 -5.32
CA ARG A 124 8.93 9.12 -6.51
C ARG A 124 10.24 9.69 -7.01
N THR A 125 11.31 8.90 -6.92
CA THR A 125 12.71 9.31 -7.19
C THR A 125 12.92 9.97 -8.55
N GLN A 126 12.19 9.54 -9.60
CA GLN A 126 12.40 10.06 -10.95
C GLN A 126 11.87 11.50 -11.14
N THR A 127 10.79 11.86 -10.45
CA THR A 127 10.05 13.11 -10.68
C THR A 127 10.00 14.01 -9.46
N HIS A 128 10.46 13.54 -8.30
CA HIS A 128 10.31 14.20 -7.00
C HIS A 128 8.84 14.50 -6.64
N GLU A 129 7.92 13.70 -7.18
CA GLU A 129 6.50 13.80 -6.89
C GLU A 129 6.21 13.28 -5.49
N ASN A 130 5.43 14.04 -4.70
CA ASN A 130 4.92 13.57 -3.43
C ASN A 130 3.89 12.43 -3.67
N THR A 131 4.12 11.29 -3.03
CA THR A 131 3.30 10.07 -3.20
C THR A 131 2.67 9.58 -1.89
N THR A 132 2.54 10.45 -0.87
CA THR A 132 1.91 10.11 0.41
C THR A 132 0.37 10.16 0.39
N GLY A 133 -0.24 10.56 -0.72
CA GLY A 133 -1.70 10.65 -0.87
C GLY A 133 -2.37 9.29 -1.07
N ASP A 134 -3.59 9.14 -0.56
CA ASP A 134 -4.34 7.86 -0.51
C ASP A 134 -4.43 7.14 -1.85
N GLU A 135 -4.42 7.86 -2.98
CA GLU A 135 -4.42 7.26 -4.31
C GLU A 135 -3.22 6.33 -4.56
N TYR A 136 -2.09 6.58 -3.90
CA TYR A 136 -0.87 5.77 -3.96
C TYR A 136 -0.84 4.62 -2.95
N GLN A 137 -1.74 4.63 -1.97
CA GLN A 137 -1.87 3.59 -0.95
C GLN A 137 -3.11 2.71 -1.16
N ARG A 138 -4.00 3.07 -2.08
CA ARG A 138 -5.28 2.40 -2.36
C ARG A 138 -5.19 0.87 -2.49
N TYR A 139 -4.09 0.37 -3.04
CA TYR A 139 -3.89 -1.07 -3.26
C TYR A 139 -2.88 -1.72 -2.30
N ASP A 140 -2.48 -1.05 -1.22
CA ASP A 140 -1.48 -1.57 -0.28
C ASP A 140 -1.90 -2.91 0.34
N HIS A 141 -3.17 -3.10 0.67
CA HIS A 141 -3.69 -4.37 1.18
C HIS A 141 -3.64 -5.48 0.13
N LEU A 142 -3.93 -5.18 -1.14
CA LEU A 142 -3.81 -6.16 -2.22
C LEU A 142 -2.36 -6.50 -2.51
N ILE A 143 -1.44 -5.52 -2.45
CA ILE A 143 0.01 -5.73 -2.58
C ILE A 143 0.51 -6.63 -1.44
N ALA A 144 0.12 -6.34 -0.20
CA ALA A 144 0.44 -7.16 0.97
C ALA A 144 -0.08 -8.58 0.79
N ALA A 145 -1.36 -8.75 0.44
CA ALA A 145 -1.98 -10.05 0.26
C ALA A 145 -1.36 -10.86 -0.88
N ALA A 146 -1.14 -10.26 -2.05
CA ALA A 146 -0.55 -10.94 -3.20
C ALA A 146 0.89 -11.39 -2.91
N THR A 147 1.66 -10.55 -2.21
CA THR A 147 3.02 -10.89 -1.75
C THR A 147 3.00 -12.01 -0.73
N GLY A 148 2.07 -11.95 0.24
CA GLY A 148 1.87 -12.98 1.24
C GLY A 148 1.50 -14.33 0.63
N TYR A 149 0.57 -14.37 -0.32
CA TYR A 149 0.22 -15.60 -1.04
C TYR A 149 1.40 -16.16 -1.85
N PHE A 150 2.18 -15.30 -2.50
CA PHE A 150 3.39 -15.73 -3.20
C PHE A 150 4.40 -16.40 -2.25
N ASN A 151 4.65 -15.79 -1.09
CA ASN A 151 5.56 -16.34 -0.08
C ASN A 151 5.01 -17.63 0.56
N ALA A 152 3.69 -17.71 0.78
CA ALA A 152 3.04 -18.92 1.26
C ALA A 152 3.19 -20.08 0.27
N ASP A 153 2.92 -19.84 -1.02
CA ASP A 153 3.11 -20.84 -2.09
C ASP A 153 4.56 -21.33 -2.14
N LYS A 154 5.52 -20.41 -1.97
CA LYS A 154 6.95 -20.74 -1.91
C LYS A 154 7.25 -21.66 -0.73
N ASN A 155 6.80 -21.28 0.47
CA ASN A 155 7.09 -22.00 1.69
C ASN A 155 6.38 -23.36 1.78
N ALA A 156 5.29 -23.52 1.04
CA ALA A 156 4.60 -24.80 0.86
C ALA A 156 5.24 -25.72 -0.20
N GLY A 157 6.24 -25.24 -0.97
CA GLY A 157 6.80 -25.98 -2.10
C GLY A 157 5.88 -26.08 -3.30
N GLU A 158 4.89 -25.17 -3.42
CA GLU A 158 3.86 -25.18 -4.47
C GLU A 158 4.07 -24.08 -5.52
N LEU A 159 5.05 -23.19 -5.32
CA LEU A 159 5.30 -22.05 -6.20
C LEU A 159 5.82 -22.51 -7.57
N GLN A 160 4.91 -22.60 -8.54
CA GLN A 160 5.23 -22.93 -9.92
C GLN A 160 5.68 -21.70 -10.71
N LEU A 161 6.92 -21.72 -11.21
CA LEU A 161 7.47 -20.70 -12.10
C LEU A 161 7.98 -21.27 -13.43
N TYR A 162 8.17 -20.40 -14.41
CA TYR A 162 8.60 -20.65 -15.78
C TYR A 162 9.58 -19.57 -16.23
N THR A 163 10.61 -19.94 -16.98
CA THR A 163 11.54 -18.99 -17.60
C THR A 163 10.90 -18.28 -18.79
N ASP A 164 11.56 -17.23 -19.29
CA ASP A 164 11.16 -16.53 -20.53
C ASP A 164 11.05 -17.48 -21.74
N GLY A 165 11.89 -18.52 -21.77
CA GLY A 165 11.86 -19.61 -22.75
C GLY A 165 10.81 -20.68 -22.47
N ASN A 166 9.83 -20.41 -21.61
CA ASN A 166 8.74 -21.30 -21.20
C ASN A 166 9.22 -22.63 -20.56
N ARG A 167 10.44 -22.67 -20.02
CA ARG A 167 10.97 -23.84 -19.29
C ARG A 167 10.44 -23.81 -17.87
N LYS A 168 9.85 -24.91 -17.41
CA LYS A 168 9.39 -25.07 -16.03
C LYS A 168 10.58 -25.04 -15.07
N ILE A 169 10.52 -24.19 -14.04
CA ILE A 169 11.52 -24.12 -12.98
C ILE A 169 11.16 -25.17 -11.92
N PRO A 170 12.11 -26.03 -11.48
CA PRO A 170 11.85 -27.04 -10.45
C PRO A 170 11.43 -26.42 -9.11
N LEU A 171 10.52 -27.09 -8.39
CA LEU A 171 10.03 -26.62 -7.09
C LEU A 171 11.16 -26.54 -6.04
N SER A 172 12.11 -27.46 -6.10
CA SER A 172 13.32 -27.44 -5.27
C SER A 172 14.17 -26.18 -5.45
N GLU A 173 14.02 -25.48 -6.58
CA GLU A 173 14.71 -24.21 -6.81
C GLU A 173 13.84 -23.03 -6.40
N THR A 174 12.51 -23.09 -6.64
CA THR A 174 11.61 -22.00 -6.23
C THR A 174 11.50 -21.86 -4.71
N GLU A 175 11.59 -22.96 -3.95
CA GLU A 175 11.67 -22.95 -2.48
C GLU A 175 12.87 -22.15 -1.93
N LYS A 176 13.98 -22.07 -2.68
CA LYS A 176 15.21 -21.36 -2.29
C LYS A 176 15.13 -19.85 -2.48
N ILE A 177 14.07 -19.33 -3.11
CA ILE A 177 13.93 -17.90 -3.37
C ILE A 177 13.81 -17.15 -2.02
N PRO A 178 14.54 -16.04 -1.81
CA PRO A 178 14.35 -15.22 -0.61
C PRO A 178 12.92 -14.68 -0.52
N GLU A 179 12.39 -14.49 0.69
CA GLU A 179 11.08 -13.87 0.91
C GLU A 179 10.93 -12.56 0.10
N LEU A 180 9.79 -12.41 -0.58
CA LEU A 180 9.47 -11.20 -1.31
C LEU A 180 8.94 -10.14 -0.33
N ASN A 181 9.49 -8.93 -0.40
CA ASN A 181 9.03 -7.81 0.41
C ASN A 181 7.90 -7.04 -0.33
N PRO A 182 6.74 -6.80 0.29
CA PRO A 182 5.63 -6.08 -0.34
C PRO A 182 5.99 -4.63 -0.68
N THR A 183 6.92 -4.00 0.04
CA THR A 183 7.42 -2.67 -0.26
C THR A 183 8.20 -2.64 -1.58
N LEU A 184 8.93 -3.70 -1.91
CA LEU A 184 9.59 -3.82 -3.22
C LEU A 184 8.54 -3.91 -4.34
N VAL A 185 7.48 -4.69 -4.14
CA VAL A 185 6.37 -4.80 -5.10
C VAL A 185 5.69 -3.44 -5.28
N LYS A 186 5.44 -2.71 -4.18
CA LYS A 186 4.89 -1.35 -4.23
C LYS A 186 5.81 -0.37 -4.97
N ALA A 187 7.12 -0.42 -4.74
CA ALA A 187 8.08 0.43 -5.44
C ALA A 187 8.10 0.15 -6.95
N ILE A 188 7.96 -1.12 -7.36
CA ILE A 188 7.79 -1.49 -8.77
C ILE A 188 6.46 -0.94 -9.29
N ALA A 189 5.33 -1.17 -8.61
CA ALA A 189 4.03 -0.64 -9.02
C ALA A 189 4.01 0.89 -9.14
N MET A 190 4.71 1.58 -8.25
CA MET A 190 4.91 3.04 -8.29
C MET A 190 5.63 3.45 -9.57
N GLN A 191 6.72 2.76 -9.91
CA GLN A 191 7.51 3.05 -11.10
C GLN A 191 6.78 2.69 -12.41
N GLU A 192 6.01 1.61 -12.42
CA GLU A 192 5.30 1.10 -13.61
C GLU A 192 4.04 1.91 -13.93
N SER A 193 3.23 2.23 -12.91
CA SER A 193 1.87 2.73 -13.15
C SER A 193 1.42 3.81 -12.17
N HIS A 194 2.33 4.33 -11.34
CA HIS A 194 1.99 5.20 -10.22
C HIS A 194 0.97 4.51 -9.30
N CYS A 195 1.20 3.23 -8.98
CA CYS A 195 0.29 2.40 -8.19
C CYS A 195 -1.14 2.32 -8.77
N GLY A 196 -1.27 2.32 -10.10
CA GLY A 196 -2.55 2.10 -10.78
C GLY A 196 -3.43 3.34 -10.95
N ARG A 197 -2.88 4.57 -10.90
CA ARG A 197 -3.66 5.81 -11.09
C ARG A 197 -4.46 5.85 -12.39
N LYS A 198 -3.98 5.20 -13.46
CA LYS A 198 -4.59 5.22 -14.80
C LYS A 198 -4.86 3.83 -15.39
N THR A 199 -4.58 2.77 -14.64
CA THR A 199 -4.65 1.39 -15.16
C THR A 199 -4.84 0.39 -14.03
N SER A 200 -5.61 -0.66 -14.29
CA SER A 200 -5.73 -1.81 -13.39
C SER A 200 -4.55 -2.78 -13.52
N ASP A 201 -3.77 -2.70 -14.60
CA ASP A 201 -2.50 -3.43 -14.71
C ASP A 201 -1.38 -2.68 -13.99
N ILE A 202 -1.43 -2.71 -12.66
CA ILE A 202 -0.58 -1.86 -11.81
C ILE A 202 0.91 -2.21 -11.86
N LEU A 203 1.25 -3.45 -12.25
CA LEU A 203 2.63 -3.87 -12.51
C LEU A 203 3.00 -3.81 -14.01
N GLN A 204 2.09 -3.33 -14.87
CA GLN A 204 2.29 -3.26 -16.34
C GLN A 204 2.77 -4.60 -16.94
N ALA A 205 2.24 -5.69 -16.39
CA ALA A 205 2.73 -7.04 -16.64
C ALA A 205 2.16 -7.65 -17.93
N ASN A 206 1.04 -7.14 -18.44
CA ASN A 206 0.32 -7.66 -19.60
C ASN A 206 0.35 -6.71 -20.81
N ASN A 207 1.52 -6.16 -21.12
CA ASN A 207 1.69 -5.33 -22.31
C ASN A 207 1.74 -6.16 -23.60
N LYS A 208 1.10 -5.67 -24.67
CA LYS A 208 1.09 -6.36 -25.98
C LYS A 208 2.49 -6.46 -26.61
N GLY A 209 3.32 -5.42 -26.42
CA GLY A 209 4.64 -5.29 -27.06
C GLY A 209 5.74 -6.18 -26.47
N ASP A 210 5.54 -6.75 -25.28
CA ASP A 210 6.49 -7.62 -24.59
C ASP A 210 5.88 -9.01 -24.28
N TRP A 211 4.85 -9.38 -25.05
CA TRP A 211 4.13 -10.64 -24.83
C TRP A 211 5.05 -11.85 -25.00
N SER A 212 4.86 -12.84 -24.12
CA SER A 212 5.55 -14.13 -24.18
C SER A 212 4.63 -15.24 -23.66
N ALA A 213 4.77 -16.43 -24.23
CA ALA A 213 3.84 -17.54 -23.98
C ALA A 213 3.72 -17.93 -22.50
N PHE A 214 4.80 -17.78 -21.72
CA PHE A 214 4.79 -18.12 -20.30
C PHE A 214 3.86 -17.21 -19.47
N LYS A 215 3.56 -15.98 -19.92
CA LYS A 215 2.62 -15.08 -19.23
C LYS A 215 1.23 -15.71 -19.09
N SER A 216 0.82 -16.55 -20.05
CA SER A 216 -0.42 -17.33 -19.96
C SER A 216 -0.46 -18.32 -18.78
N LYS A 217 0.71 -18.84 -18.36
CA LYS A 217 0.81 -19.70 -17.16
C LYS A 217 0.53 -18.95 -15.87
N TYR A 218 0.59 -17.62 -15.90
CA TYR A 218 0.29 -16.75 -14.78
C TYR A 218 -1.06 -16.05 -14.91
N GLY A 219 -1.92 -16.57 -15.78
CA GLY A 219 -3.30 -16.14 -15.92
C GLY A 219 -3.50 -14.94 -16.84
N PHE A 220 -2.48 -14.47 -17.57
CA PHE A 220 -2.66 -13.39 -18.54
C PHE A 220 -3.14 -13.90 -19.90
N ASN A 221 -3.89 -13.07 -20.62
CA ASN A 221 -4.27 -13.28 -22.01
C ASN A 221 -3.78 -12.10 -22.84
N ASN A 222 -3.23 -12.40 -24.02
CA ASN A 222 -2.60 -11.37 -24.85
C ASN A 222 -3.62 -10.33 -25.30
N GLY A 223 -3.42 -9.08 -24.86
CA GLY A 223 -4.22 -7.95 -25.31
C GLY A 223 -5.57 -7.78 -24.61
N GLU A 224 -5.84 -8.57 -23.58
CA GLU A 224 -7.01 -8.41 -22.72
C GLU A 224 -6.73 -7.47 -21.54
N ASN A 225 -7.80 -6.85 -21.05
CA ASN A 225 -7.74 -6.05 -19.84
C ASN A 225 -7.39 -6.94 -18.63
N THR A 226 -6.57 -6.40 -17.74
CA THR A 226 -6.02 -7.13 -16.59
C THR A 226 -6.55 -6.52 -15.31
N SER A 227 -7.12 -7.32 -14.41
CA SER A 227 -7.55 -6.83 -13.09
C SER A 227 -6.35 -6.52 -12.19
N VAL A 228 -6.54 -5.69 -11.15
CA VAL A 228 -5.46 -5.38 -10.17
C VAL A 228 -4.91 -6.65 -9.53
N TRP A 229 -5.77 -7.59 -9.15
CA TRP A 229 -5.35 -8.85 -8.55
C TRP A 229 -4.54 -9.72 -9.51
N GLN A 230 -4.97 -9.82 -10.77
CA GLN A 230 -4.27 -10.57 -11.80
C GLN A 230 -2.91 -9.93 -12.14
N SER A 231 -2.87 -8.60 -12.22
CA SER A 231 -1.62 -7.84 -12.39
C SER A 231 -0.64 -8.13 -11.26
N LEU A 232 -1.08 -8.09 -10.00
CA LEU A 232 -0.24 -8.38 -8.85
C LEU A 232 0.23 -9.83 -8.81
N THR A 233 -0.70 -10.79 -8.82
CA THR A 233 -0.36 -12.22 -8.68
C THR A 233 0.44 -12.73 -9.86
N GLY A 234 0.11 -12.31 -11.08
CA GLY A 234 0.85 -12.68 -12.28
C GLY A 234 2.17 -11.92 -12.43
N GLY A 235 2.17 -10.61 -12.17
CA GLY A 235 3.35 -9.75 -12.25
C GLY A 235 4.42 -10.11 -11.22
N ILE A 236 4.03 -10.47 -10.00
CA ILE A 236 4.96 -11.01 -8.99
C ILE A 236 5.59 -12.32 -9.47
N ARG A 237 4.83 -13.23 -10.09
CA ARG A 237 5.39 -14.47 -10.67
C ARG A 237 6.32 -14.18 -11.85
N ILE A 238 6.00 -13.19 -12.69
CA ILE A 238 6.91 -12.72 -13.74
C ILE A 238 8.20 -12.18 -13.11
N LEU A 239 8.12 -11.31 -12.10
CA LEU A 239 9.28 -10.80 -11.38
C LEU A 239 10.15 -11.93 -10.83
N ALA A 240 9.57 -12.89 -10.11
CA ALA A 240 10.30 -14.04 -9.59
C ALA A 240 10.96 -14.87 -10.71
N SER A 241 10.27 -15.07 -11.83
CA SER A 241 10.80 -15.76 -13.01
C SER A 241 12.00 -15.02 -13.61
N LYS A 242 11.92 -13.68 -13.70
CA LYS A 242 13.02 -12.81 -14.15
C LYS A 242 14.23 -12.89 -13.24
N GLY A 243 14.06 -13.22 -11.96
CA GLY A 243 15.18 -13.44 -11.04
C GLY A 243 16.09 -14.61 -11.39
N TYR A 244 15.64 -15.55 -12.23
CA TYR A 244 16.49 -16.63 -12.76
C TYR A 244 17.25 -16.25 -14.04
N LYS A 245 16.99 -15.07 -14.62
CA LYS A 245 17.66 -14.64 -15.85
C LYS A 245 19.17 -14.54 -15.64
N GLY A 246 19.94 -15.23 -16.47
CA GLY A 246 21.41 -15.35 -16.35
C GLY A 246 21.88 -16.49 -15.44
N GLY A 247 20.96 -17.17 -14.72
CA GLY A 247 21.25 -18.32 -13.86
C GLY A 247 20.67 -19.65 -14.35
N VAL A 248 20.21 -19.71 -15.61
CA VAL A 248 19.68 -20.94 -16.24
C VAL A 248 20.70 -21.47 -17.23
N SER A 249 21.17 -22.69 -17.05
CA SER A 249 22.06 -23.36 -18.01
C SER A 249 21.27 -24.20 -19.02
N ASP A 250 21.93 -24.50 -20.14
CA ASP A 250 21.40 -25.42 -21.15
C ASP A 250 21.20 -26.82 -20.57
N ASN A 251 22.05 -27.23 -19.63
CA ASN A 251 21.99 -28.53 -18.94
C ASN A 251 20.90 -28.61 -17.86
N GLY A 252 20.12 -27.54 -17.65
CA GLY A 252 18.96 -27.58 -16.75
C GLY A 252 19.25 -27.24 -15.30
N THR A 253 20.36 -26.57 -15.00
CA THR A 253 20.58 -25.96 -13.68
C THR A 253 19.88 -24.61 -13.62
N PHE A 254 19.29 -24.29 -12.47
CA PHE A 254 18.62 -23.01 -12.22
C PHE A 254 19.21 -22.39 -10.95
N SER A 255 19.51 -21.10 -11.00
CA SER A 255 20.03 -20.34 -9.86
C SER A 255 19.40 -18.96 -9.82
N PHE A 256 18.79 -18.62 -8.69
CA PHE A 256 18.16 -17.32 -8.49
C PHE A 256 19.23 -16.23 -8.27
N GLN A 257 19.23 -15.22 -9.12
CA GLN A 257 20.24 -14.14 -9.12
C GLN A 257 19.90 -12.98 -8.16
N GLY A 258 18.85 -13.13 -7.36
CA GLY A 258 18.41 -12.15 -6.37
C GLY A 258 17.35 -11.17 -6.90
N TRP A 259 16.63 -10.54 -5.96
CA TRP A 259 15.54 -9.62 -6.27
C TRP A 259 15.99 -8.38 -7.04
N LYS A 260 17.22 -7.88 -6.85
CA LYS A 260 17.73 -6.74 -7.61
C LYS A 260 17.94 -7.07 -9.09
N SER A 261 18.48 -8.26 -9.36
CA SER A 261 18.61 -8.80 -10.71
C SER A 261 17.24 -9.05 -11.35
N ALA A 262 16.28 -9.55 -10.57
CA ALA A 262 14.88 -9.72 -10.98
C ALA A 262 14.25 -8.38 -11.41
N THR A 263 14.35 -7.33 -10.58
CA THR A 263 13.85 -5.99 -10.88
C THR A 263 14.49 -5.41 -12.15
N LYS A 264 15.81 -5.60 -12.35
CA LYS A 264 16.51 -5.19 -13.57
C LYS A 264 15.95 -5.89 -14.81
N ALA A 265 15.73 -7.19 -14.71
CA ALA A 265 15.23 -8.01 -15.80
C ALA A 265 13.74 -7.78 -16.08
N TYR A 266 12.96 -7.34 -15.07
CA TYR A 266 11.55 -6.96 -15.21
C TYR A 266 11.36 -5.74 -16.12
N ASN A 267 12.17 -4.68 -15.93
CA ASN A 267 12.21 -3.50 -16.80
C ASN A 267 12.64 -3.80 -18.25
N GLY A 268 13.22 -4.98 -18.52
CA GLY A 268 13.62 -5.37 -19.88
C GLY A 268 14.72 -4.52 -20.53
N GLY A 269 15.37 -3.63 -19.76
CA GLY A 269 16.41 -2.71 -20.26
C GLY A 269 15.89 -1.40 -20.87
N GLY A 270 14.59 -1.10 -20.73
CA GLY A 270 13.97 0.07 -21.36
C GLY A 270 14.42 1.41 -20.76
N ASN A 271 14.45 1.52 -19.42
CA ASN A 271 14.77 2.79 -18.76
C ASN A 271 16.11 2.74 -17.99
N LYS A 272 17.03 3.67 -18.32
CA LYS A 272 18.29 3.87 -17.58
C LYS A 272 17.97 4.44 -16.20
N GLY A 273 18.42 3.79 -15.13
CA GLY A 273 18.14 4.22 -13.75
C GLY A 273 16.89 3.61 -13.11
N TYR A 274 16.16 2.73 -13.81
CA TYR A 274 14.94 2.11 -13.27
C TYR A 274 15.18 1.39 -11.93
N VAL A 275 16.23 0.56 -11.87
CA VAL A 275 16.52 -0.26 -10.69
C VAL A 275 16.93 0.64 -9.53
N GLU A 276 17.75 1.65 -9.81
CA GLU A 276 18.16 2.65 -8.84
C GLU A 276 16.95 3.38 -8.26
N ASN A 277 16.03 3.87 -9.11
CA ASN A 277 14.81 4.55 -8.68
C ASN A 277 13.94 3.66 -7.79
N VAL A 278 13.70 2.41 -8.21
CA VAL A 278 12.91 1.43 -7.42
C VAL A 278 13.57 1.15 -6.08
N TYR A 279 14.89 0.94 -6.04
CA TYR A 279 15.58 0.61 -4.79
C TYR A 279 15.73 1.81 -3.86
N ILE A 280 15.85 3.03 -4.38
CA ILE A 280 15.78 4.25 -3.56
C ILE A 280 14.40 4.37 -2.91
N MET A 281 13.31 4.19 -3.66
CA MET A 281 11.95 4.19 -3.10
C MET A 281 11.76 3.07 -2.07
N TYR A 282 12.25 1.87 -2.36
CA TYR A 282 12.17 0.71 -1.46
C TYR A 282 12.90 0.95 -0.14
N HIS A 283 14.13 1.49 -0.18
CA HIS A 283 14.93 1.73 1.02
C HIS A 283 14.50 2.95 1.83
N ASN A 284 13.95 3.97 1.17
CA ASN A 284 13.46 5.18 1.84
C ASN A 284 12.00 5.04 2.33
N ALA A 285 11.33 3.93 2.00
CA ALA A 285 9.97 3.69 2.45
C ALA A 285 9.92 3.62 3.98
N VAL A 286 8.98 4.37 4.55
CA VAL A 286 8.78 4.40 6.00
C VAL A 286 7.82 3.28 6.37
N VAL A 287 8.15 2.53 7.42
CA VAL A 287 7.25 1.48 7.94
C VAL A 287 5.93 2.13 8.31
N LYS A 288 4.87 1.43 7.92
CA LYS A 288 3.49 1.83 8.13
C LYS A 288 3.05 1.66 9.57
#